data_AF-A0A2L2L8V8-F1
#
_entry.id   AF-A0A2L2L8V8-F1
#
_cell.length_a   1.000
_cell.length_b   1.000
_cell.length_c   1.000
_cell.angle_alpha   90.00
_cell.angle_beta   90.00
_cell.angle_gamma   90.00
#
_symmetry.space_group_name_H-M   'P 1'
#
loop_
_entity.id
_entity.type
_entity.pdbx_description
1 polymer ?
#
loop_
_entity_poly.entity_id
_entity_poly.type
_entity_poly.pdbx_seq_one_letter_code
_entity_poly.pdbx_strand_id
1 'polypeptide(L)'
;MAKGRFAFASAPERSLALGEVHARPTVLLAPSRIIVQLAFMMDGGSAVHHSVIAEMSRSRGVAPPERDARHHAMPWGQGTLRWERHTEFSTWFWDGPAPEKFGGEIAGDPFGDGFSPPGSLISGVRLEIRPENGVASQAETIFEPTSLCHSDVRDGQAAILTDFRQDRDGLTQILVIDRGLSDYSRGALVQRLLDIETYRTLAMLGLPMAQTLSPEIRRIEDGLTGITQRMKNGARDEADALLAEMTRLAAELEANAALSLYRFGASRAYDGIVRERIRALAETPVQGHETMGSFLERRMAPAMRTCQSVEERQANLSRKLYRATALVRSWIDVELERQNTVLLNTMNKRAAMQLRLQQTVEGLSVAAISYYVVGLIGYLTKAISHYVLPLDPAVVTGISVPFAVLGVWWVVRRIRRSHAEGGH
;
A
#
# COMPACT_ATOMS: atom_id res chain seq x y z
N MET A 1 45.71 -22.98 -3.36
CA MET A 1 44.47 -23.43 -2.71
C MET A 1 44.80 -24.55 -1.74
N ALA A 2 44.62 -24.34 -0.43
CA ALA A 2 44.87 -25.37 0.57
C ALA A 2 43.82 -26.47 0.44
N LYS A 3 44.25 -27.74 0.29
CA LYS A 3 43.34 -28.90 0.34
C LYS A 3 42.73 -28.96 1.74
N GLY A 4 41.46 -28.62 1.86
CA GLY A 4 40.70 -28.74 3.11
C GLY A 4 40.76 -30.19 3.64
N ARG A 5 40.96 -30.33 4.95
CA ARG A 5 41.15 -31.63 5.63
C ARG A 5 39.93 -32.56 5.56
N PHE A 6 38.77 -32.05 5.18
CA PHE A 6 37.50 -32.78 5.13
C PHE A 6 36.90 -32.75 3.72
N ALA A 7 36.53 -33.92 3.20
CA ALA A 7 35.90 -34.10 1.89
C ALA A 7 34.38 -34.33 2.02
N PHE A 8 33.70 -33.49 2.81
CA PHE A 8 32.24 -33.56 2.95
C PHE A 8 31.54 -32.77 1.84
N ALA A 9 30.34 -33.21 1.45
CA ALA A 9 29.45 -32.40 0.63
C ALA A 9 29.03 -31.14 1.43
N SER A 10 29.35 -29.96 0.92
CA SER A 10 28.90 -28.69 1.50
C SER A 10 27.53 -28.32 0.95
N ALA A 11 26.65 -27.80 1.82
CA ALA A 11 25.46 -27.11 1.36
C ALA A 11 25.87 -25.95 0.41
N PRO A 12 25.16 -25.75 -0.73
CA PRO A 12 25.48 -24.72 -1.72
C PRO A 12 25.52 -23.29 -1.13
N GLU A 13 24.66 -23.01 -0.16
CA GLU A 13 24.49 -21.68 0.43
C GLU A 13 25.50 -21.38 1.54
N ARG A 14 26.25 -22.40 2.01
CA ARG A 14 27.13 -22.27 3.18
C ARG A 14 28.19 -21.19 2.97
N SER A 15 28.84 -21.15 1.81
CA SER A 15 29.89 -20.17 1.52
C SER A 15 29.32 -18.75 1.46
N LEU A 16 28.14 -18.58 0.88
CA LEU A 16 27.44 -17.29 0.82
C LEU A 16 27.05 -16.81 2.22
N ALA A 17 26.46 -17.68 3.04
CA ALA A 17 26.06 -17.33 4.41
C ALA A 17 27.26 -16.98 5.31
N LEU A 18 28.33 -17.79 5.26
CA LEU A 18 29.56 -17.50 6.01
C LEU A 18 30.25 -16.23 5.49
N GLY A 19 30.27 -16.04 4.18
CA GLY A 19 30.81 -14.84 3.55
C GLY A 19 30.08 -13.58 4.01
N GLU A 20 28.74 -13.60 4.07
CA GLU A 20 27.92 -12.45 4.50
C GLU A 20 28.25 -12.03 5.95
N VAL A 21 28.41 -12.98 6.87
CA VAL A 21 28.76 -12.68 8.27
C VAL A 21 30.12 -11.98 8.41
N HIS A 22 31.06 -12.26 7.50
CA HIS A 22 32.39 -11.68 7.50
C HIS A 22 32.58 -10.54 6.49
N ALA A 23 31.54 -10.18 5.73
CA ALA A 23 31.64 -9.21 4.63
C ALA A 23 31.89 -7.77 5.11
N ARG A 24 31.73 -7.47 6.41
CA ARG A 24 31.81 -6.13 6.99
C ARG A 24 32.73 -6.10 8.22
N PRO A 25 34.05 -6.30 8.05
CA PRO A 25 34.98 -6.24 9.18
C PRO A 25 35.04 -4.84 9.77
N THR A 26 35.05 -4.74 11.11
CA THR A 26 35.23 -3.47 11.81
C THR A 26 36.56 -2.83 11.44
N VAL A 27 36.53 -1.55 11.05
CA VAL A 27 37.73 -0.77 10.76
C VAL A 27 38.50 -0.53 12.06
N LEU A 28 39.76 -0.95 12.11
CA LEU A 28 40.66 -0.56 13.21
C LEU A 28 41.05 0.90 13.02
N LEU A 29 40.78 1.74 14.02
CA LEU A 29 41.07 3.15 13.97
C LEU A 29 42.14 3.49 14.99
N ALA A 30 43.18 4.22 14.61
CA ALA A 30 44.15 4.81 15.53
C ALA A 30 43.53 6.02 16.29
N PRO A 31 44.17 6.52 17.38
CA PRO A 31 43.68 7.69 18.10
C PRO A 31 43.75 8.96 17.26
N SER A 32 43.08 10.02 17.68
CA SER A 32 43.19 11.37 17.09
C SER A 32 42.89 11.41 15.58
N ARG A 33 41.74 10.84 15.17
CA ARG A 33 41.31 10.77 13.77
C ARG A 33 40.02 11.56 13.53
N ILE A 34 39.89 12.09 12.32
CA ILE A 34 38.65 12.64 11.76
C ILE A 34 38.06 11.57 10.84
N ILE A 35 36.74 11.43 10.87
CA ILE A 35 35.97 10.59 9.97
C ILE A 35 34.93 11.47 9.29
N VAL A 36 34.86 11.35 7.97
CA VAL A 36 33.75 11.87 7.16
C VAL A 36 33.04 10.69 6.54
N GLN A 37 31.74 10.54 6.81
CA GLN A 37 30.90 9.56 6.14
C GLN A 37 29.76 10.25 5.40
N LEU A 38 29.65 9.98 4.10
CA LEU A 38 28.52 10.38 3.28
C LEU A 38 27.71 9.15 2.87
N ALA A 39 26.39 9.25 2.94
CA ALA A 39 25.46 8.24 2.46
C ALA A 39 24.63 8.82 1.30
N PHE A 40 24.60 8.12 0.17
CA PHE A 40 23.87 8.53 -1.03
C PHE A 40 22.81 7.49 -1.40
N MET A 41 21.60 7.96 -1.71
CA MET A 41 20.50 7.13 -2.21
C MET A 41 20.84 6.57 -3.60
N MET A 42 20.46 5.32 -3.85
CA MET A 42 20.68 4.65 -5.14
C MET A 42 19.53 4.88 -6.12
N ASP A 43 19.09 6.12 -6.28
CA ASP A 43 17.98 6.50 -7.15
C ASP A 43 18.27 6.15 -8.63
N GLY A 44 19.54 6.30 -9.05
CA GLY A 44 20.05 5.90 -10.39
C GLY A 44 20.47 4.43 -10.51
N GLY A 45 20.27 3.64 -9.45
CA GLY A 45 20.68 2.24 -9.37
C GLY A 45 22.16 2.03 -8.99
N SER A 46 22.49 0.81 -8.57
CA SER A 46 23.82 0.49 -8.01
C SER A 46 24.97 0.64 -9.01
N ALA A 47 24.69 0.63 -10.32
CA ALA A 47 25.70 0.76 -11.36
C ALA A 47 26.34 2.16 -11.37
N VAL A 48 25.58 3.21 -11.06
CA VAL A 48 26.09 4.59 -10.97
C VAL A 48 27.07 4.73 -9.81
N HIS A 49 26.73 4.14 -8.66
CA HIS A 49 27.61 4.14 -7.49
C HIS A 49 28.89 3.33 -7.75
N HIS A 50 28.77 2.19 -8.44
CA HIS A 50 29.91 1.38 -8.85
C HIS A 50 30.83 2.13 -9.83
N SER A 51 30.26 2.86 -10.80
CA SER A 51 31.08 3.61 -11.76
C SER A 51 31.90 4.70 -11.11
N VAL A 52 31.33 5.43 -10.14
CA VAL A 52 32.05 6.48 -9.39
C VAL A 52 33.23 5.88 -8.63
N ILE A 53 33.03 4.81 -7.84
CA ILE A 53 34.14 4.23 -7.07
C ILE A 53 35.19 3.64 -8.01
N ALA A 54 34.78 3.00 -9.11
CA ALA A 54 35.71 2.43 -10.07
C ALA A 54 36.54 3.50 -10.81
N GLU A 55 35.95 4.67 -11.10
CA GLU A 55 36.66 5.81 -11.68
C GLU A 55 37.65 6.41 -10.68
N MET A 56 37.24 6.59 -9.42
CA MET A 56 38.13 7.05 -8.35
C MET A 56 39.28 6.06 -8.10
N SER A 57 39.05 4.75 -8.16
CA SER A 57 40.12 3.75 -8.06
C SER A 57 41.10 3.88 -9.22
N ARG A 58 40.59 4.00 -10.47
CA ARG A 58 41.44 4.14 -11.66
C ARG A 58 42.27 5.42 -11.64
N SER A 59 41.71 6.55 -11.24
CA SER A 59 42.44 7.83 -11.17
C SER A 59 43.58 7.81 -10.15
N ARG A 60 43.55 6.88 -9.19
CA ARG A 60 44.59 6.65 -8.19
C ARG A 60 45.47 5.42 -8.47
N GLY A 61 45.32 4.77 -9.62
CA GLY A 61 46.09 3.57 -9.97
C GLY A 61 45.77 2.34 -9.11
N VAL A 62 44.61 2.31 -8.45
CA VAL A 62 44.10 1.17 -7.68
C VAL A 62 43.17 0.34 -8.56
N ALA A 63 43.26 -0.99 -8.44
CA ALA A 63 42.37 -1.88 -9.17
C ALA A 63 40.90 -1.59 -8.78
N PRO A 64 39.99 -1.37 -9.75
CA PRO A 64 38.60 -1.09 -9.45
C PRO A 64 37.91 -2.32 -8.82
N PRO A 65 36.85 -2.12 -8.02
CA PRO A 65 36.10 -3.24 -7.46
C PRO A 65 35.44 -4.09 -8.54
N GLU A 66 35.26 -5.38 -8.26
CA GLU A 66 34.46 -6.29 -9.07
C GLU A 66 33.01 -5.79 -9.20
N ARG A 67 32.28 -6.21 -10.24
CA ARG A 67 30.94 -5.67 -10.58
C ARG A 67 29.91 -5.91 -9.49
N ASP A 68 30.02 -7.03 -8.77
CA ASP A 68 29.13 -7.44 -7.69
C ASP A 68 29.69 -7.12 -6.30
N ALA A 69 30.86 -6.47 -6.22
CA ALA A 69 31.46 -6.07 -4.96
C ALA A 69 30.49 -5.24 -4.10
N ARG A 70 30.43 -5.56 -2.82
CA ARG A 70 29.65 -4.82 -1.83
C ARG A 70 30.47 -3.83 -1.03
N HIS A 71 31.78 -3.96 -1.06
CA HIS A 71 32.69 -3.06 -0.38
C HIS A 71 33.94 -2.84 -1.24
N HIS A 72 34.57 -1.68 -1.10
CA HIS A 72 35.87 -1.38 -1.69
C HIS A 72 36.63 -0.43 -0.78
N ALA A 73 37.94 -0.60 -0.64
CA ALA A 73 38.77 0.27 0.18
C ALA A 73 40.03 0.64 -0.59
N MET A 74 40.43 1.90 -0.51
CA MET A 74 41.66 2.38 -1.12
C MET A 74 42.29 3.52 -0.31
N PRO A 75 43.64 3.64 -0.31
CA PRO A 75 44.31 4.79 0.28
C PRO A 75 43.86 6.10 -0.37
N TRP A 76 43.66 7.14 0.44
CA TRP A 76 43.31 8.47 -0.05
C TRP A 76 43.94 9.56 0.82
N GLY A 77 44.92 10.27 0.26
CA GLY A 77 45.66 11.28 1.01
C GLY A 77 46.39 10.66 2.21
N GLN A 78 46.18 11.21 3.41
CA GLN A 78 46.67 10.64 4.68
C GLN A 78 45.67 9.67 5.33
N GLY A 79 44.66 9.25 4.57
CA GLY A 79 43.54 8.44 5.03
C GLY A 79 43.23 7.25 4.15
N THR A 80 42.08 6.62 4.41
CA THR A 80 41.55 5.53 3.59
C THR A 80 40.09 5.78 3.25
N LEU A 81 39.76 5.79 1.97
CA LEU A 81 38.38 5.83 1.49
C LEU A 81 37.84 4.39 1.42
N ARG A 82 36.66 4.18 2.01
CA ARG A 82 35.90 2.93 1.97
C ARG A 82 34.51 3.22 1.41
N TRP A 83 34.13 2.44 0.43
CA TRP A 83 32.80 2.44 -0.15
C TRP A 83 32.10 1.15 0.27
N GLU A 84 30.82 1.26 0.67
CA GLU A 84 29.99 0.11 0.98
C GLU A 84 28.60 0.27 0.33
N ARG A 85 28.12 -0.81 -0.28
CA ARG A 85 26.82 -0.88 -0.94
C ARG A 85 25.81 -1.56 -0.01
N HIS A 86 24.70 -0.87 0.24
CA HIS A 86 23.53 -1.41 0.93
C HIS A 86 22.40 -1.66 -0.08
N THR A 87 21.17 -1.90 0.39
CA THR A 87 20.02 -2.20 -0.48
C THR A 87 19.50 -0.96 -1.21
N GLU A 88 19.34 0.18 -0.52
CA GLU A 88 18.78 1.42 -1.10
C GLU A 88 19.74 2.62 -1.12
N PHE A 89 20.92 2.48 -0.52
CA PHE A 89 21.94 3.53 -0.44
C PHE A 89 23.36 2.94 -0.48
N SER A 90 24.37 3.78 -0.63
CA SER A 90 25.78 3.44 -0.39
C SER A 90 26.41 4.40 0.59
N THR A 91 27.34 3.92 1.43
CA THR A 91 28.16 4.77 2.29
C THR A 91 29.56 4.96 1.72
N TRP A 92 30.10 6.14 1.96
CA TRP A 92 31.44 6.56 1.57
C TRP A 92 32.12 7.10 2.82
N PHE A 93 32.96 6.28 3.40
CA PHE A 93 33.67 6.52 4.66
C PHE A 93 35.11 6.90 4.35
N TRP A 94 35.56 8.05 4.83
CA TRP A 94 36.98 8.40 4.82
C TRP A 94 37.44 8.71 6.23
N ASP A 95 38.59 8.16 6.61
CA ASP A 95 39.25 8.46 7.88
C ASP A 95 40.64 9.04 7.65
N GLY A 96 40.97 10.13 8.34
CA GLY A 96 42.25 10.82 8.24
C GLY A 96 42.74 11.37 9.58
N PRO A 97 43.90 12.05 9.61
CA PRO A 97 44.39 12.74 10.80
C PRO A 97 43.44 13.86 11.23
N ALA A 98 43.11 13.92 12.51
CA ALA A 98 42.23 14.99 13.00
C ALA A 98 42.92 16.37 12.88
N PRO A 99 42.16 17.45 12.58
CA PRO A 99 42.72 18.81 12.52
C PRO A 99 43.28 19.25 13.88
N GLU A 100 43.98 20.38 14.00
CA GLU A 100 44.52 20.80 15.31
C GLU A 100 43.43 21.13 16.34
N LYS A 101 42.33 21.76 15.87
CA LYS A 101 41.18 22.15 16.70
C LYS A 101 39.94 21.35 16.32
N PHE A 102 39.08 21.08 17.30
CA PHE A 102 37.77 20.51 17.03
C PHE A 102 36.96 21.43 16.11
N GLY A 103 36.35 20.88 15.05
CA GLY A 103 35.64 21.66 14.04
C GLY A 103 36.54 22.41 13.04
N GLY A 104 37.86 22.16 13.04
CA GLY A 104 38.79 22.78 12.09
C GLY A 104 38.62 22.28 10.64
N GLU A 105 39.32 22.91 9.69
CA GLU A 105 39.27 22.49 8.28
C GLU A 105 39.86 21.09 8.08
N ILE A 106 39.22 20.30 7.20
CA ILE A 106 39.67 18.96 6.84
C ILE A 106 40.54 19.09 5.60
N ALA A 107 41.76 18.54 5.65
CA ALA A 107 42.68 18.56 4.53
C ALA A 107 42.74 17.20 3.84
N GLY A 108 42.51 17.19 2.52
CA GLY A 108 42.78 16.02 1.68
C GLY A 108 41.76 14.90 1.75
N ASP A 109 40.53 15.18 2.16
CA ASP A 109 39.42 14.24 2.04
C ASP A 109 38.99 14.07 0.56
N PRO A 110 38.22 13.02 0.23
CA PRO A 110 37.86 12.72 -1.15
C PRO A 110 36.67 13.50 -1.70
N PHE A 111 35.97 14.31 -0.89
CA PHE A 111 34.62 14.79 -1.21
C PHE A 111 34.55 16.24 -1.74
N GLY A 112 35.70 16.88 -2.00
CA GLY A 112 35.77 18.20 -2.63
C GLY A 112 35.54 18.19 -4.16
N ASP A 113 36.06 19.20 -4.87
CA ASP A 113 35.77 19.55 -6.28
C ASP A 113 35.94 18.44 -7.35
N GLY A 114 36.49 17.28 -7.00
CA GLY A 114 36.64 16.12 -7.89
C GLY A 114 35.67 14.96 -7.64
N PHE A 115 34.85 15.03 -6.58
CA PHE A 115 33.89 13.98 -6.27
C PHE A 115 32.60 14.19 -7.06
N SER A 116 32.19 13.17 -7.82
CA SER A 116 30.89 13.16 -8.49
C SER A 116 29.88 12.40 -7.63
N PRO A 117 28.91 13.07 -7.00
CA PRO A 117 27.93 12.40 -6.15
C PRO A 117 27.14 11.37 -6.97
N PRO A 118 27.10 10.09 -6.54
CA PRO A 118 26.43 9.03 -7.31
C PRO A 118 24.90 9.06 -7.21
N GLY A 119 24.35 9.90 -6.32
CA GLY A 119 22.92 10.04 -6.08
C GLY A 119 22.61 11.15 -5.08
N SER A 120 21.39 11.15 -4.53
CA SER A 120 20.94 12.15 -3.55
C SER A 120 21.61 11.92 -2.19
N LEU A 121 22.26 12.94 -1.61
CA LEU A 121 22.85 12.84 -0.27
C LEU A 121 21.74 12.70 0.78
N ILE A 122 21.74 11.58 1.52
CA ILE A 122 20.74 11.33 2.58
C ILE A 122 21.30 11.52 3.99
N SER A 123 22.60 11.32 4.19
CA SER A 123 23.24 11.52 5.50
C SER A 123 24.70 11.90 5.30
N GLY A 124 25.19 12.84 6.12
CA GLY A 124 26.58 13.27 6.16
C GLY A 124 27.01 13.39 7.61
N VAL A 125 28.16 12.83 7.95
CA VAL A 125 28.68 12.82 9.32
C VAL A 125 30.10 13.31 9.34
N ARG A 126 30.39 14.21 10.28
CA ARG A 126 31.72 14.62 10.69
C ARG A 126 31.95 14.10 12.11
N LEU A 127 32.79 13.09 12.27
CA LEU A 127 33.12 12.50 13.57
C LEU A 127 34.58 12.72 13.90
N GLU A 128 34.86 13.34 15.03
CA GLU A 128 36.23 13.52 15.52
C GLU A 128 36.49 12.68 16.76
N ILE A 129 37.62 11.98 16.77
CA ILE A 129 38.11 11.24 17.92
C ILE A 129 39.24 12.04 18.53
N ARG A 130 39.13 12.39 19.82
CA ARG A 130 40.06 13.28 20.50
C ARG A 130 40.43 12.74 21.88
N PRO A 131 41.67 12.93 22.34
CA PRO A 131 42.03 12.62 23.72
C PRO A 131 41.33 13.59 24.69
N GLU A 132 41.20 13.17 25.95
CA GLU A 132 40.63 13.98 27.03
C GLU A 132 41.56 15.12 27.48
N ASN A 133 41.69 16.16 26.66
CA ASN A 133 42.57 17.31 26.90
C ASN A 133 41.80 18.64 26.87
N GLY A 134 40.68 18.73 27.61
CA GLY A 134 39.84 19.93 27.65
C GLY A 134 39.00 20.17 26.38
N VAL A 135 38.98 19.21 25.45
CA VAL A 135 38.21 19.29 24.20
C VAL A 135 36.70 19.34 24.45
N ALA A 136 36.21 18.78 25.56
CA ALA A 136 34.80 18.83 25.94
C ALA A 136 34.31 20.29 26.06
N SER A 137 35.05 21.14 26.79
CA SER A 137 34.70 22.55 26.95
C SER A 137 34.76 23.33 25.64
N GLN A 138 35.67 22.97 24.72
CA GLN A 138 35.68 23.55 23.37
C GLN A 138 34.43 23.14 22.59
N ALA A 139 34.07 21.86 22.66
CA ALA A 139 32.90 21.32 21.96
C ALA A 139 31.58 21.90 22.49
N GLU A 140 31.46 22.13 23.80
CA GLU A 140 30.31 22.80 24.42
C GLU A 140 30.09 24.24 23.89
N THR A 141 31.13 24.91 23.38
CA THR A 141 30.99 26.22 22.72
C THR A 141 30.55 26.14 21.26
N ILE A 142 30.68 24.97 20.63
CA ILE A 142 30.34 24.74 19.22
C ILE A 142 28.95 24.12 19.09
N PHE A 143 28.62 23.17 19.96
CA PHE A 143 27.33 22.50 19.96
C PHE A 143 26.21 23.36 20.56
N GLU A 144 25.00 23.20 20.03
CA GLU A 144 23.80 23.88 20.50
C GLU A 144 23.38 23.36 21.89
N PRO A 145 23.41 24.18 22.96
CA PRO A 145 23.16 23.72 24.32
C PRO A 145 21.78 23.08 24.53
N THR A 146 20.76 23.51 23.78
CA THR A 146 19.38 23.00 23.92
C THR A 146 19.18 21.59 23.38
N SER A 147 20.12 21.10 22.56
CA SER A 147 20.10 19.75 21.97
C SER A 147 21.35 18.93 22.28
N LEU A 148 22.29 19.48 23.05
CA LEU A 148 23.54 18.81 23.39
C LEU A 148 23.27 17.54 24.19
N CYS A 149 23.65 16.41 23.58
CA CYS A 149 23.73 15.12 24.22
C CYS A 149 25.16 14.88 24.68
N HIS A 150 25.32 14.40 25.92
CA HIS A 150 26.62 14.00 26.46
C HIS A 150 26.45 12.72 27.26
N SER A 151 27.20 11.69 26.89
CA SER A 151 27.14 10.40 27.57
C SER A 151 28.49 9.72 27.63
N ASP A 152 28.76 9.07 28.76
CA ASP A 152 29.86 8.13 28.89
C ASP A 152 29.46 6.77 28.29
N VAL A 153 30.40 6.09 27.66
CA VAL A 153 30.20 4.77 27.06
C VAL A 153 31.38 3.86 27.38
N ARG A 154 31.19 2.55 27.19
CA ARG A 154 32.26 1.54 27.39
C ARG A 154 32.86 1.63 28.79
N ASP A 155 32.01 1.67 29.81
CA ASP A 155 32.42 1.75 31.22
C ASP A 155 33.34 2.94 31.51
N GLY A 156 33.09 4.08 30.85
CA GLY A 156 33.83 5.33 31.03
C GLY A 156 35.10 5.45 30.18
N GLN A 157 35.44 4.47 29.34
CA GLN A 157 36.61 4.53 28.45
C GLN A 157 36.46 5.53 27.30
N ALA A 158 35.25 6.03 27.05
CA ALA A 158 35.01 7.14 26.15
C ALA A 158 33.76 7.93 26.53
N ALA A 159 33.67 9.15 26.01
CA ALA A 159 32.46 9.96 26.03
C ALA A 159 32.07 10.38 24.61
N ILE A 160 30.78 10.60 24.41
CA ILE A 160 30.20 11.02 23.14
C ILE A 160 29.49 12.35 23.36
N LEU A 161 29.75 13.32 22.49
CA LEU A 161 29.06 14.60 22.45
C LEU A 161 28.51 14.84 21.04
N THR A 162 27.23 15.20 20.96
CA THR A 162 26.58 15.61 19.70
C THR A 162 25.30 16.37 20.01
N ASP A 163 24.94 17.34 19.18
CA ASP A 163 23.63 18.01 19.21
C ASP A 163 22.74 17.59 18.02
N PHE A 164 23.21 16.64 17.21
CA PHE A 164 22.61 16.20 15.94
C PHE A 164 22.42 17.29 14.88
N ARG A 165 22.96 18.49 15.08
CA ARG A 165 22.90 19.58 14.11
C ARG A 165 23.97 19.39 13.05
N GLN A 166 23.67 19.92 11.87
CA GLN A 166 24.59 19.95 10.76
C GLN A 166 25.45 21.22 10.83
N ASP A 167 26.72 21.08 10.47
CA ASP A 167 27.61 22.22 10.23
C ASP A 167 27.29 22.93 8.90
N ARG A 168 28.12 23.90 8.54
CA ARG A 168 28.00 24.67 7.28
C ARG A 168 28.07 23.80 6.02
N ASP A 169 28.70 22.62 6.14
CA ASP A 169 28.92 21.68 5.04
C ASP A 169 27.81 20.60 5.02
N GLY A 170 26.79 20.73 5.89
CA GLY A 170 25.66 19.81 5.98
C GLY A 170 25.98 18.52 6.75
N LEU A 171 27.12 18.46 7.45
CA LEU A 171 27.57 17.26 8.15
C LEU A 171 27.14 17.30 9.62
N THR A 172 26.49 16.23 10.10
CA THR A 172 26.19 16.08 11.52
C THR A 172 27.48 15.87 12.31
N GLN A 173 27.69 16.73 13.30
CA GLN A 173 28.91 16.73 14.09
C GLN A 173 28.81 15.78 15.31
N ILE A 174 29.82 14.93 15.47
CA ILE A 174 29.96 14.02 16.60
C ILE A 174 31.38 14.10 17.14
N LEU A 175 31.53 14.30 18.44
CA LEU A 175 32.81 14.21 19.13
C LEU A 175 32.84 12.92 19.95
N VAL A 176 33.91 12.15 19.79
CA VAL A 176 34.27 11.04 20.67
C VAL A 176 35.50 11.44 21.46
N ILE A 177 35.34 11.56 22.77
CA ILE A 177 36.46 11.71 23.70
C ILE A 177 36.97 10.31 24.04
N ASP A 178 38.21 10.04 23.70
CA ASP A 178 38.85 8.75 23.90
C ASP A 178 39.71 8.78 25.18
N ARG A 179 39.36 7.91 26.14
CA ARG A 179 40.04 7.74 27.42
C ARG A 179 40.80 6.40 27.51
N GLY A 180 41.21 5.84 26.38
CA GLY A 180 42.03 4.62 26.32
C GLY A 180 41.37 3.44 25.61
N LEU A 181 40.53 3.70 24.59
CA LEU A 181 39.98 2.66 23.75
C LEU A 181 41.09 1.95 22.94
N SER A 182 40.95 0.63 22.79
CA SER A 182 41.71 -0.11 21.78
C SER A 182 41.25 0.29 20.37
N ASP A 183 42.11 0.08 19.37
CA ASP A 183 41.79 0.44 17.97
C ASP A 183 40.52 -0.25 17.46
N TYR A 184 40.27 -1.48 17.91
CA TYR A 184 39.04 -2.21 17.62
C TYR A 184 37.83 -1.59 18.31
N SER A 185 37.91 -1.30 19.61
CA SER A 185 36.81 -0.70 20.37
C SER A 185 36.45 0.69 19.83
N ARG A 186 37.45 1.48 19.43
CA ARG A 186 37.31 2.76 18.76
C ARG A 186 36.58 2.61 17.42
N GLY A 187 37.04 1.70 16.57
CA GLY A 187 36.38 1.33 15.32
C GLY A 187 34.91 0.94 15.46
N ALA A 188 34.64 0.03 16.40
CA ALA A 188 33.29 -0.46 16.67
C ALA A 188 32.36 0.64 17.22
N LEU A 189 32.89 1.57 18.03
CA LEU A 189 32.15 2.72 18.52
C LEU A 189 31.80 3.68 17.38
N VAL A 190 32.78 4.05 16.56
CA VAL A 190 32.59 4.93 15.40
C VAL A 190 31.56 4.35 14.43
N GLN A 191 31.71 3.09 14.02
CA GLN A 191 30.77 2.45 13.11
C GLN A 191 29.34 2.52 13.65
N ARG A 192 29.16 2.29 14.96
CA ARG A 192 27.85 2.34 15.60
C ARG A 192 27.24 3.75 15.58
N LEU A 193 28.04 4.79 15.75
CA LEU A 193 27.58 6.18 15.69
C LEU A 193 27.20 6.57 14.26
N LEU A 194 27.99 6.14 13.28
CA LEU A 194 27.71 6.35 11.85
C LEU A 194 26.45 5.59 11.40
N ASP A 195 26.25 4.36 11.89
CA ASP A 195 25.03 3.59 11.68
C ASP A 195 23.82 4.33 12.26
N ILE A 196 23.90 4.83 13.50
CA ILE A 196 22.80 5.58 14.15
C ILE A 196 22.42 6.79 13.31
N GLU A 197 23.39 7.58 12.86
CA GLU A 197 23.15 8.79 12.07
C GLU A 197 22.53 8.49 10.70
N THR A 198 23.05 7.47 10.02
CA THR A 198 22.56 7.07 8.69
C THR A 198 21.14 6.50 8.80
N TYR A 199 20.92 5.54 9.71
CA TYR A 199 19.65 4.84 9.83
C TYR A 199 18.57 5.68 10.51
N ARG A 200 18.90 6.64 11.41
CA ARG A 200 17.87 7.55 11.94
C ARG A 200 17.27 8.41 10.84
N THR A 201 18.11 8.88 9.91
CA THR A 201 17.66 9.73 8.81
C THR A 201 16.80 8.94 7.83
N LEU A 202 17.23 7.73 7.47
CA LEU A 202 16.45 6.81 6.63
C LEU A 202 15.13 6.39 7.28
N ALA A 203 15.12 6.14 8.61
CA ALA A 203 13.91 5.81 9.33
C ALA A 203 12.87 6.94 9.21
N MET A 204 13.30 8.20 9.30
CA MET A 204 12.43 9.38 9.25
C MET A 204 11.82 9.65 7.87
N LEU A 205 12.32 9.04 6.80
CA LEU A 205 11.75 9.20 5.44
C LEU A 205 10.30 8.69 5.30
N GLY A 206 9.83 7.84 6.22
CA GLY A 206 8.43 7.40 6.26
C GLY A 206 7.46 8.52 6.66
N LEU A 207 7.90 9.50 7.45
CA LEU A 207 7.00 10.53 8.00
C LEU A 207 6.39 11.45 6.92
N PRO A 208 7.17 12.03 5.99
CA PRO A 208 6.59 12.86 4.92
C PRO A 208 5.56 12.10 4.10
N MET A 209 5.83 10.82 3.81
CA MET A 209 4.90 9.95 3.09
C MET A 209 3.62 9.70 3.90
N ALA A 210 3.73 9.44 5.21
CA ALA A 210 2.57 9.30 6.10
C ALA A 210 1.73 10.58 6.16
N GLN A 211 2.37 11.75 6.16
CA GLN A 211 1.68 13.05 6.16
C GLN A 211 0.91 13.29 4.85
N THR A 212 1.48 12.93 3.69
CA THR A 212 0.81 13.02 2.39
C THR A 212 -0.37 12.04 2.28
N LEU A 213 -0.22 10.82 2.78
CA LEU A 213 -1.26 9.78 2.70
C LEU A 213 -2.42 9.99 3.69
N SER A 214 -2.17 10.70 4.80
CA SER A 214 -3.17 10.87 5.87
C SER A 214 -4.47 11.56 5.42
N PRO A 215 -4.43 12.69 4.67
CA PRO A 215 -5.63 13.30 4.08
C PRO A 215 -6.34 12.40 3.08
N GLU A 216 -5.60 11.65 2.27
CA GLU A 216 -6.18 10.76 1.27
C GLU A 216 -6.95 9.61 1.92
N ILE A 217 -6.39 8.99 2.96
CA ILE A 217 -7.07 7.95 3.74
C ILE A 217 -8.34 8.51 4.38
N ARG A 218 -8.29 9.73 4.93
CA ARG A 218 -9.47 10.38 5.51
C ARG A 218 -10.58 10.57 4.47
N ARG A 219 -10.24 11.05 3.27
CA ARG A 219 -11.20 11.18 2.17
C ARG A 219 -11.84 9.84 1.79
N ILE A 220 -11.07 8.75 1.80
CA ILE A 220 -11.59 7.40 1.52
C ILE A 220 -12.50 6.91 2.66
N GLU A 221 -12.14 7.16 3.92
CA GLU A 221 -12.98 6.86 5.09
C GLU A 221 -14.31 7.62 5.05
N ASP A 222 -14.27 8.92 4.71
CA ASP A 222 -15.46 9.76 4.56
C ASP A 222 -16.35 9.28 3.40
N GLY A 223 -15.74 8.93 2.26
CA GLY A 223 -16.44 8.35 1.11
C GLY A 223 -17.14 7.04 1.43
N LEU A 224 -16.47 6.12 2.13
CA LEU A 224 -17.07 4.86 2.60
C LEU A 224 -18.25 5.13 3.56
N THR A 225 -18.09 6.09 4.47
CA THR A 225 -19.18 6.51 5.38
C THR A 225 -20.37 7.07 4.59
N GLY A 226 -20.12 7.89 3.58
CA GLY A 226 -21.15 8.42 2.68
C GLY A 226 -21.93 7.32 1.96
N ILE A 227 -21.22 6.36 1.33
CA ILE A 227 -21.86 5.24 0.62
C ILE A 227 -22.73 4.42 1.56
N THR A 228 -22.22 4.05 2.74
CA THR A 228 -22.98 3.24 3.70
C THR A 228 -24.23 3.94 4.22
N GLN A 229 -24.24 5.27 4.35
CA GLN A 229 -25.45 6.03 4.69
C GLN A 229 -26.47 6.05 3.54
N ARG A 230 -26.03 6.22 2.28
CA ARG A 230 -26.93 6.19 1.12
C ARG A 230 -27.58 4.81 0.93
N MET A 231 -26.83 3.73 1.19
CA MET A 231 -27.38 2.37 1.23
C MET A 231 -28.50 2.24 2.28
N LYS A 232 -28.28 2.76 3.49
CA LYS A 232 -29.28 2.74 4.57
C LYS A 232 -30.56 3.47 4.19
N ASN A 233 -30.45 4.57 3.45
CA ASN A 233 -31.60 5.39 3.04
C ASN A 233 -32.33 4.84 1.80
N GLY A 234 -31.88 3.69 1.24
CA GLY A 234 -32.58 3.01 0.17
C GLY A 234 -32.45 3.70 -1.19
N ALA A 235 -31.27 4.27 -1.49
CA ALA A 235 -30.95 4.90 -2.78
C ALA A 235 -30.87 3.87 -3.92
N ARG A 236 -32.03 3.34 -4.34
CA ARG A 236 -32.18 2.28 -5.35
C ARG A 236 -31.67 2.67 -6.72
N ASP A 237 -31.95 3.90 -7.13
CA ASP A 237 -31.58 4.41 -8.45
C ASP A 237 -30.07 4.72 -8.57
N GLU A 238 -29.34 4.68 -7.45
CA GLU A 238 -27.91 4.97 -7.38
C GLU A 238 -27.04 3.71 -7.28
N ALA A 239 -27.61 2.51 -7.29
CA ALA A 239 -26.91 1.24 -7.05
C ALA A 239 -25.57 1.10 -7.82
N ASP A 240 -25.60 1.29 -9.14
CA ASP A 240 -24.41 1.20 -9.99
C ASP A 240 -23.39 2.30 -9.65
N ALA A 241 -23.87 3.51 -9.33
CA ALA A 241 -23.02 4.62 -8.92
C ALA A 241 -22.35 4.36 -7.55
N LEU A 242 -23.08 3.78 -6.57
CA LEU A 242 -22.52 3.38 -5.28
C LEU A 242 -21.41 2.35 -5.47
N LEU A 243 -21.62 1.35 -6.33
CA LEU A 243 -20.65 0.30 -6.59
C LEU A 243 -19.41 0.83 -7.33
N ALA A 244 -19.61 1.71 -8.32
CA ALA A 244 -18.52 2.36 -9.04
C ALA A 244 -17.67 3.23 -8.10
N GLU A 245 -18.31 4.03 -7.24
CA GLU A 245 -17.62 4.85 -6.24
C GLU A 245 -16.85 3.98 -5.24
N MET A 246 -17.44 2.90 -4.72
CA MET A 246 -16.79 1.96 -3.80
C MET A 246 -15.56 1.31 -4.45
N THR A 247 -15.67 0.89 -5.71
CA THR A 247 -14.57 0.27 -6.46
C THR A 247 -13.44 1.26 -6.69
N ARG A 248 -13.75 2.52 -7.02
CA ARG A 248 -12.76 3.60 -7.13
C ARG A 248 -12.04 3.84 -5.81
N LEU A 249 -12.77 3.95 -4.70
CA LEU A 249 -12.19 4.13 -3.36
C LEU A 249 -11.27 2.97 -2.96
N ALA A 250 -11.64 1.73 -3.28
CA ALA A 250 -10.80 0.56 -3.05
C ALA A 250 -9.52 0.60 -3.91
N ALA A 251 -9.63 0.91 -5.20
CA ALA A 251 -8.49 1.01 -6.09
C ALA A 251 -7.50 2.10 -5.65
N GLU A 252 -8.01 3.28 -5.26
CA GLU A 252 -7.19 4.38 -4.72
C GLU A 252 -6.46 3.96 -3.45
N LEU A 253 -7.13 3.26 -2.53
CA LEU A 253 -6.51 2.78 -1.30
C LEU A 253 -5.38 1.78 -1.58
N GLU A 254 -5.62 0.81 -2.47
CA GLU A 254 -4.64 -0.23 -2.82
C GLU A 254 -3.43 0.36 -3.55
N ALA A 255 -3.64 1.33 -4.45
CA ALA A 255 -2.55 2.06 -5.09
C ALA A 255 -1.68 2.79 -4.06
N ASN A 256 -2.32 3.48 -3.12
CA ASN A 256 -1.63 4.20 -2.05
C ASN A 256 -0.88 3.28 -1.08
N ALA A 257 -1.45 2.11 -0.77
CA ALA A 257 -0.80 1.11 0.06
C ALA A 257 0.40 0.47 -0.66
N ALA A 258 0.28 0.19 -1.96
CA ALA A 258 1.37 -0.38 -2.75
C ALA A 258 2.58 0.57 -2.84
N LEU A 259 2.34 1.87 -3.00
CA LEU A 259 3.40 2.89 -3.03
C LEU A 259 4.12 3.05 -1.68
N SER A 260 3.41 2.82 -0.57
CA SER A 260 3.93 3.09 0.77
C SER A 260 4.53 1.87 1.48
N LEU A 261 4.18 0.66 1.05
CA LEU A 261 4.52 -0.59 1.74
C LEU A 261 6.02 -0.72 2.02
N TYR A 262 6.85 -0.57 0.98
CA TYR A 262 8.29 -0.69 1.13
C TYR A 262 8.85 0.36 2.11
N ARG A 263 8.46 1.63 1.96
CA ARG A 263 9.02 2.71 2.78
C ARG A 263 8.59 2.62 4.24
N PHE A 264 7.34 2.26 4.56
CA PHE A 264 6.95 2.03 5.96
C PHE A 264 7.64 0.81 6.57
N GLY A 265 7.78 -0.28 5.80
CA GLY A 265 8.55 -1.44 6.23
C GLY A 265 10.02 -1.09 6.51
N ALA A 266 10.64 -0.35 5.60
CA ALA A 266 12.01 0.12 5.73
C ALA A 266 12.18 1.05 6.94
N SER A 267 11.28 2.03 7.13
CA SER A 267 11.31 2.92 8.29
C SER A 267 11.25 2.17 9.61
N ARG A 268 10.40 1.15 9.74
CA ARG A 268 10.36 0.29 10.94
C ARG A 268 11.64 -0.51 11.13
N ALA A 269 12.17 -1.10 10.07
CA ALA A 269 13.40 -1.87 10.14
C ALA A 269 14.59 -0.99 10.58
N TYR A 270 14.71 0.21 10.02
CA TYR A 270 15.77 1.16 10.37
C TYR A 270 15.62 1.71 11.79
N ASP A 271 14.41 2.02 12.26
CA ASP A 271 14.19 2.35 13.68
C ASP A 271 14.63 1.20 14.60
N GLY A 272 14.36 -0.05 14.21
CA GLY A 272 14.84 -1.24 14.90
C GLY A 272 16.38 -1.28 15.02
N ILE A 273 17.08 -1.01 13.91
CA ILE A 273 18.55 -0.92 13.89
C ILE A 273 19.05 0.19 14.81
N VAL A 274 18.46 1.39 14.72
CA VAL A 274 18.84 2.54 15.57
C VAL A 274 18.70 2.18 17.05
N ARG A 275 17.57 1.58 17.45
CA ARG A 275 17.33 1.14 18.84
C ARG A 275 18.33 0.07 19.29
N GLU A 276 18.69 -0.86 18.42
CA GLU A 276 19.70 -1.89 18.72
C GLU A 276 21.08 -1.27 18.93
N ARG A 277 21.48 -0.34 18.05
CA ARG A 277 22.76 0.36 18.12
C ARG A 277 22.83 1.25 19.36
N ILE A 278 21.78 1.99 19.69
CA ILE A 278 21.70 2.77 20.94
C ILE A 278 21.86 1.87 22.16
N ARG A 279 21.11 0.75 22.25
CA ARG A 279 21.24 -0.20 23.36
C ARG A 279 22.66 -0.74 23.48
N ALA A 280 23.32 -1.03 22.36
CA ALA A 280 24.68 -1.55 22.33
C ALA A 280 25.76 -0.52 22.73
N LEU A 281 25.44 0.79 22.75
CA LEU A 281 26.36 1.81 23.30
C LEU A 281 26.55 1.65 24.80
N ALA A 282 25.52 1.14 25.50
CA ALA A 282 25.47 1.09 26.96
C ALA A 282 25.85 2.46 27.57
N GLU A 283 25.19 3.50 27.06
CA GLU A 283 25.47 4.88 27.47
C GLU A 283 25.00 5.14 28.90
N THR A 284 25.82 5.87 29.66
CA THR A 284 25.47 6.37 30.99
C THR A 284 25.39 7.89 30.95
N PRO A 285 24.36 8.49 31.58
CA PRO A 285 24.16 9.93 31.54
C PRO A 285 25.27 10.67 32.30
N VAL A 286 25.75 11.77 31.69
CA VAL A 286 26.59 12.75 32.37
C VAL A 286 25.69 13.79 33.04
N GLN A 287 26.06 14.23 34.24
CA GLN A 287 25.23 15.16 35.01
C GLN A 287 24.88 16.42 34.20
N GLY A 288 23.60 16.79 34.22
CA GLY A 288 23.09 17.97 33.52
C GLY A 288 22.86 17.79 32.01
N HIS A 289 23.15 16.62 31.45
CA HIS A 289 23.04 16.36 30.02
C HIS A 289 22.10 15.21 29.70
N GLU A 290 21.45 15.29 28.54
CA GLU A 290 20.63 14.20 28.00
C GLU A 290 21.50 13.16 27.30
N THR A 291 21.08 11.89 27.33
CA THR A 291 21.75 10.86 26.54
C THR A 291 21.28 10.85 25.10
N MET A 292 22.14 10.37 24.19
CA MET A 292 21.81 10.31 22.78
C MET A 292 20.57 9.44 22.51
N GLY A 293 20.47 8.31 23.21
CA GLY A 293 19.33 7.41 23.15
C GLY A 293 18.03 8.04 23.62
N SER A 294 18.05 8.74 24.75
CA SER A 294 16.87 9.46 25.28
C SER A 294 16.41 10.56 24.32
N PHE A 295 17.36 11.31 23.76
CA PHE A 295 17.09 12.36 22.78
C PHE A 295 16.40 11.81 21.53
N LEU A 296 16.96 10.74 20.94
CA LEU A 296 16.45 10.13 19.72
C LEU A 296 15.12 9.43 19.96
N GLU A 297 14.96 8.69 21.05
CA GLU A 297 13.69 8.03 21.36
C GLU A 297 12.54 9.04 21.46
N ARG A 298 12.73 10.15 22.18
CA ARG A 298 11.69 11.17 22.33
C ARG A 298 11.30 11.82 21.00
N ARG A 299 12.26 12.00 20.09
CA ARG A 299 12.08 12.76 18.84
C ARG A 299 11.68 11.90 17.64
N MET A 300 12.11 10.65 17.59
CA MET A 300 11.77 9.72 16.49
C MET A 300 10.47 8.96 16.75
N ALA A 301 10.14 8.63 18.01
CA ALA A 301 8.97 7.81 18.30
C ALA A 301 7.63 8.37 17.76
N PRO A 302 7.35 9.70 17.79
CA PRO A 302 6.13 10.24 17.19
C PRO A 302 6.03 9.98 15.68
N ALA A 303 7.14 10.08 14.96
CA ALA A 303 7.18 9.82 13.52
C ALA A 303 6.89 8.34 13.22
N MET A 304 7.49 7.43 13.99
CA MET A 304 7.27 5.99 13.83
C MET A 304 5.82 5.60 14.13
N ARG A 305 5.23 6.15 15.20
CA ARG A 305 3.80 5.96 15.52
C ARG A 305 2.88 6.47 14.41
N THR A 306 3.24 7.57 13.76
CA THR A 306 2.47 8.11 12.63
C THR A 306 2.50 7.17 11.43
N CYS A 307 3.68 6.66 11.07
CA CYS A 307 3.83 5.69 9.99
C CYS A 307 3.02 4.42 10.27
N GLN A 308 3.12 3.88 11.49
CA GLN A 308 2.37 2.70 11.92
C GLN A 308 0.85 2.95 11.88
N SER A 309 0.37 4.08 12.40
CA SER A 309 -1.05 4.43 12.40
C SER A 309 -1.61 4.51 10.97
N VAL A 310 -0.87 5.09 10.02
CA VAL A 310 -1.27 5.18 8.62
C VAL A 310 -1.37 3.80 7.99
N GLU A 311 -0.37 2.94 8.17
CA GLU A 311 -0.38 1.55 7.66
C GLU A 311 -1.54 0.73 8.25
N GLU A 312 -1.76 0.82 9.56
CA GLU A 312 -2.88 0.13 10.24
C GLU A 312 -4.24 0.65 9.76
N ARG A 313 -4.37 1.96 9.52
CA ARG A 313 -5.59 2.55 8.94
C ARG A 313 -5.82 2.06 7.51
N GLN A 314 -4.79 2.01 6.67
CA GLN A 314 -4.90 1.47 5.32
C GLN A 314 -5.38 0.01 5.34
N ALA A 315 -4.73 -0.84 6.15
CA ALA A 315 -5.11 -2.25 6.26
C ALA A 315 -6.54 -2.44 6.80
N ASN A 316 -6.95 -1.65 7.80
CA ASN A 316 -8.31 -1.67 8.33
C ASN A 316 -9.34 -1.20 7.29
N LEU A 317 -9.05 -0.13 6.55
CA LEU A 317 -9.94 0.43 5.56
C LEU A 317 -10.10 -0.50 4.36
N SER A 318 -9.04 -1.17 3.91
CA SER A 318 -9.11 -2.19 2.84
C SER A 318 -10.06 -3.32 3.24
N ARG A 319 -9.94 -3.85 4.47
CA ARG A 319 -10.89 -4.85 5.01
C ARG A 319 -12.32 -4.34 5.12
N LYS A 320 -12.54 -3.06 5.41
CA LYS A 320 -13.88 -2.46 5.49
C LYS A 320 -14.49 -2.27 4.10
N LEU A 321 -13.72 -1.74 3.15
CA LEU A 321 -14.13 -1.56 1.75
C LEU A 321 -14.48 -2.90 1.10
N TYR A 322 -13.64 -3.93 1.27
CA TYR A 322 -13.94 -5.27 0.73
C TYR A 322 -15.27 -5.83 1.24
N ARG A 323 -15.52 -5.73 2.55
CA ARG A 323 -16.80 -6.14 3.16
C ARG A 323 -17.97 -5.30 2.67
N ALA A 324 -17.80 -3.98 2.58
CA ALA A 324 -18.83 -3.08 2.11
C ALA A 324 -19.19 -3.33 0.64
N THR A 325 -18.20 -3.59 -0.23
CA THR A 325 -18.43 -3.97 -1.64
C THR A 325 -19.24 -5.27 -1.74
N ALA A 326 -18.94 -6.27 -0.92
CA ALA A 326 -19.71 -7.52 -0.90
C ALA A 326 -21.17 -7.28 -0.45
N LEU A 327 -21.38 -6.43 0.55
CA LEU A 327 -22.72 -6.05 1.01
C LEU A 327 -23.50 -5.26 -0.05
N VAL A 328 -22.85 -4.32 -0.73
CA VAL A 328 -23.45 -3.55 -1.84
C VAL A 328 -23.90 -4.50 -2.94
N ARG A 329 -23.04 -5.42 -3.39
CA ARG A 329 -23.40 -6.41 -4.44
C ARG A 329 -24.59 -7.25 -4.02
N SER A 330 -24.56 -7.84 -2.82
CA SER A 330 -25.67 -8.65 -2.33
C SER A 330 -26.98 -7.85 -2.21
N TRP A 331 -26.90 -6.58 -1.78
CA TRP A 331 -28.06 -5.71 -1.70
C TRP A 331 -28.63 -5.38 -3.08
N ILE A 332 -27.77 -5.13 -4.08
CA ILE A 332 -28.18 -4.92 -5.48
C ILE A 332 -28.86 -6.18 -6.03
N ASP A 333 -28.27 -7.35 -5.82
CA ASP A 333 -28.83 -8.63 -6.30
C ASP A 333 -30.24 -8.86 -5.73
N VAL A 334 -30.43 -8.63 -4.42
CA VAL A 334 -31.74 -8.77 -3.76
C VAL A 334 -32.76 -7.76 -4.32
N GLU A 335 -32.36 -6.53 -4.60
CA GLU A 335 -33.28 -5.54 -5.17
C GLU A 335 -33.64 -5.85 -6.62
N LEU A 336 -32.69 -6.36 -7.43
CA LEU A 336 -32.96 -6.84 -8.79
C LEU A 336 -33.95 -8.01 -8.79
N GLU A 337 -33.78 -8.98 -7.89
CA GLU A 337 -34.74 -10.09 -7.72
C GLU A 337 -36.13 -9.58 -7.32
N ARG A 338 -36.19 -8.58 -6.43
CA ARG A 338 -37.45 -7.95 -6.03
C ARG A 338 -38.13 -7.25 -7.21
N GLN A 339 -37.40 -6.53 -8.05
CA GLN A 339 -37.93 -5.88 -9.25
C GLN A 339 -38.48 -6.91 -10.25
N ASN A 340 -37.72 -7.98 -10.52
CA ASN A 340 -38.15 -9.06 -11.40
C ASN A 340 -39.45 -9.69 -10.90
N THR A 341 -39.55 -9.93 -9.59
CA THR A 341 -40.77 -10.47 -8.98
C THR A 341 -41.97 -9.54 -9.13
N VAL A 342 -41.79 -8.23 -8.92
CA VAL A 342 -42.86 -7.24 -9.12
C VAL A 342 -43.29 -7.17 -10.58
N LEU A 343 -42.34 -7.16 -11.52
CA LEU A 343 -42.60 -7.13 -12.95
C LEU A 343 -43.41 -8.35 -13.39
N LEU A 344 -42.97 -9.56 -13.01
CA LEU A 344 -43.68 -10.81 -13.30
C LEU A 344 -45.11 -10.80 -12.74
N ASN A 345 -45.31 -10.31 -11.51
CA ASN A 345 -46.63 -10.18 -10.92
C ASN A 345 -47.53 -9.20 -11.69
N THR A 346 -46.99 -8.07 -12.17
CA THR A 346 -47.77 -7.12 -13.00
C THR A 346 -48.12 -7.72 -14.37
N MET A 347 -47.21 -8.50 -14.98
CA MET A 347 -47.48 -9.23 -16.22
C MET A 347 -48.58 -10.27 -16.02
N ASN A 348 -48.51 -11.07 -14.96
CA ASN A 348 -49.53 -12.08 -14.64
C ASN A 348 -50.91 -11.44 -14.43
N LYS A 349 -50.98 -10.29 -13.72
CA LYS A 349 -52.24 -9.55 -13.56
C LYS A 349 -52.79 -9.05 -14.90
N ARG A 350 -51.93 -8.50 -15.77
CA ARG A 350 -52.33 -8.05 -17.12
C ARG A 350 -52.81 -9.21 -17.98
N ALA A 351 -52.10 -10.34 -17.99
CA ALA A 351 -52.49 -11.54 -18.72
C ALA A 351 -53.85 -12.07 -18.21
N ALA A 352 -54.04 -12.15 -16.89
CA ALA A 352 -55.33 -12.56 -16.30
C ALA A 352 -56.47 -11.60 -16.67
N MET A 353 -56.22 -10.29 -16.73
CA MET A 353 -57.20 -9.30 -17.15
C MET A 353 -57.54 -9.43 -18.65
N GLN A 354 -56.53 -9.64 -19.50
CA GLN A 354 -56.73 -9.92 -20.93
C GLN A 354 -57.55 -11.18 -21.14
N LEU A 355 -57.27 -12.26 -20.40
CA LEU A 355 -58.06 -13.49 -20.44
C LEU A 355 -59.52 -13.25 -20.04
N ARG A 356 -59.78 -12.47 -18.99
CA ARG A 356 -61.17 -12.13 -18.58
C ARG A 356 -61.89 -11.31 -19.65
N LEU A 357 -61.22 -10.31 -20.24
CA LEU A 357 -61.80 -9.51 -21.32
C LEU A 357 -62.12 -10.36 -22.56
N GLN A 358 -61.21 -11.26 -22.94
CA GLN A 358 -61.44 -12.20 -24.02
C GLN A 358 -62.65 -13.11 -23.72
N GLN A 359 -62.73 -13.64 -22.49
CA GLN A 359 -63.87 -14.45 -22.05
C GLN A 359 -65.20 -13.67 -22.07
N THR A 360 -65.19 -12.36 -21.80
CA THR A 360 -66.40 -11.52 -21.92
C THR A 360 -66.81 -11.30 -23.38
N VAL A 361 -65.86 -11.09 -24.29
CA VAL A 361 -66.14 -10.95 -25.74
C VAL A 361 -66.65 -12.25 -26.34
N GLU A 362 -66.09 -13.38 -25.91
CA GLU A 362 -66.59 -14.71 -26.29
C GLU A 362 -68.02 -14.97 -25.78
N GLY A 363 -68.38 -14.45 -24.60
CA GLY A 363 -69.77 -14.54 -24.13
C GLY A 363 -70.74 -13.80 -25.05
N LEU A 364 -70.32 -12.63 -25.58
CA LEU A 364 -71.10 -11.85 -26.53
C LEU A 364 -71.18 -12.52 -27.91
N SER A 365 -70.15 -13.28 -28.32
CA SER A 365 -70.15 -13.99 -29.61
C SER A 365 -71.24 -15.06 -29.68
N VAL A 366 -71.63 -15.67 -28.56
CA VAL A 366 -72.78 -16.61 -28.50
C VAL A 366 -74.05 -15.92 -29.01
N ALA A 367 -74.31 -14.68 -28.58
CA ALA A 367 -75.48 -13.93 -29.03
C ALA A 367 -75.40 -13.59 -30.53
N ALA A 368 -74.25 -13.08 -31.00
CA ALA A 368 -74.04 -12.73 -32.40
C ALA A 368 -74.15 -13.95 -33.34
N ILE A 369 -73.49 -15.06 -33.00
CA ILE A 369 -73.54 -16.31 -33.79
C ILE A 369 -74.95 -16.88 -33.79
N SER A 370 -75.64 -16.90 -32.64
CA SER A 370 -77.02 -17.40 -32.57
C SER A 370 -77.96 -16.60 -33.47
N TYR A 371 -77.80 -15.26 -33.53
CA TYR A 371 -78.58 -14.42 -34.45
C TYR A 371 -78.34 -14.79 -35.92
N TYR A 372 -77.08 -14.98 -36.33
CA TYR A 372 -76.76 -15.41 -37.70
C TYR A 372 -77.29 -16.81 -38.03
N VAL A 373 -77.22 -17.76 -37.10
CA VAL A 373 -77.74 -19.13 -37.28
C VAL A 373 -79.25 -19.11 -37.45
N VAL A 374 -79.98 -18.37 -36.60
CA VAL A 374 -81.45 -18.21 -36.73
C VAL A 374 -81.79 -17.54 -38.06
N GLY A 375 -81.03 -16.53 -38.48
CA GLY A 375 -81.19 -15.89 -39.79
C GLY A 375 -81.00 -16.86 -40.95
N LEU A 376 -79.99 -17.72 -40.88
CA LEU A 376 -79.71 -18.73 -41.90
C LEU A 376 -80.82 -19.79 -42.00
N ILE A 377 -81.32 -20.26 -40.85
CA ILE A 377 -82.49 -21.16 -40.79
C ILE A 377 -83.71 -20.48 -41.40
N GLY A 378 -83.94 -19.20 -41.06
CA GLY A 378 -85.03 -18.41 -41.64
C GLY A 378 -84.94 -18.28 -43.17
N TYR A 379 -83.75 -18.03 -43.72
CA TYR A 379 -83.55 -18.00 -45.17
C TYR A 379 -83.75 -19.37 -45.83
N LEU A 380 -83.25 -20.45 -45.20
CA LEU A 380 -83.44 -21.81 -45.70
C LEU A 380 -84.92 -22.20 -45.73
N THR A 381 -85.67 -21.82 -44.68
CA THR A 381 -87.11 -22.08 -44.59
C THR A 381 -87.89 -21.32 -45.66
N LYS A 382 -87.45 -20.10 -46.01
CA LYS A 382 -88.04 -19.32 -47.13
C LYS A 382 -87.67 -19.86 -48.51
N ALA A 383 -86.54 -20.55 -48.65
CA ALA A 383 -86.09 -21.14 -49.91
C ALA A 383 -86.81 -22.46 -50.25
N ILE A 384 -87.32 -23.16 -49.24
CA ILE A 384 -88.17 -24.35 -49.42
C ILE A 384 -89.55 -23.85 -49.88
N SER A 385 -89.92 -24.17 -51.12
CA SER A 385 -91.18 -23.71 -51.69
C SER A 385 -92.38 -24.29 -50.93
N HIS A 386 -93.47 -23.52 -50.85
CA HIS A 386 -94.73 -23.88 -50.19
C HIS A 386 -95.40 -25.18 -50.69
N TYR A 387 -94.83 -25.85 -51.68
CA TYR A 387 -95.37 -27.08 -52.28
C TYR A 387 -95.00 -28.37 -51.55
N VAL A 388 -94.08 -28.36 -50.57
CA VAL A 388 -93.58 -29.61 -49.94
C VAL A 388 -93.99 -29.77 -48.46
N LEU A 389 -94.21 -28.68 -47.70
CA LEU A 389 -94.75 -28.73 -46.32
C LEU A 389 -95.58 -27.46 -45.99
N PRO A 390 -96.75 -27.56 -45.32
CA PRO A 390 -97.58 -26.43 -44.90
C PRO A 390 -97.11 -25.85 -43.56
N LEU A 391 -95.84 -25.43 -43.50
CA LEU A 391 -95.27 -24.81 -42.29
C LEU A 391 -95.12 -23.31 -42.51
N ASP A 392 -95.65 -22.51 -41.59
CA ASP A 392 -95.42 -21.07 -41.56
C ASP A 392 -93.93 -20.80 -41.24
N PRO A 393 -93.18 -20.15 -42.14
CA PRO A 393 -91.77 -19.83 -41.91
C PRO A 393 -91.51 -19.06 -40.60
N ALA A 394 -92.49 -18.27 -40.12
CA ALA A 394 -92.37 -17.55 -38.85
C ALA A 394 -92.36 -18.49 -37.64
N VAL A 395 -93.16 -19.55 -37.65
CA VAL A 395 -93.24 -20.54 -36.55
C VAL A 395 -91.97 -21.38 -36.48
N VAL A 396 -91.45 -21.82 -37.62
CA VAL A 396 -90.19 -22.60 -37.70
C VAL A 396 -89.01 -21.75 -37.23
N THR A 397 -88.94 -20.48 -37.66
CA THR A 397 -87.89 -19.56 -37.23
C THR A 397 -87.97 -19.30 -35.71
N GLY A 398 -89.17 -19.06 -35.16
CA GLY A 398 -89.37 -18.84 -33.73
C GLY A 398 -89.00 -20.04 -32.87
N ILE A 399 -89.40 -21.26 -33.27
CA ILE A 399 -89.05 -22.50 -32.58
C ILE A 399 -87.53 -22.74 -32.63
N SER A 400 -86.86 -22.35 -33.73
CA SER A 400 -85.41 -22.57 -33.88
C SER A 400 -84.55 -21.73 -32.91
N VAL A 401 -85.06 -20.62 -32.37
CA VAL A 401 -84.30 -19.70 -31.49
C VAL A 401 -83.72 -20.40 -30.24
N PRO A 402 -84.53 -21.06 -29.37
CA PRO A 402 -83.99 -21.73 -28.20
C PRO A 402 -83.00 -22.84 -28.54
N PHE A 403 -83.23 -23.59 -29.62
CA PHE A 403 -82.31 -24.64 -30.07
C PHE A 403 -80.99 -24.08 -30.60
N ALA A 404 -81.03 -22.98 -31.36
CA ALA A 404 -79.84 -22.31 -31.87
C ALA A 404 -79.00 -21.72 -30.73
N VAL A 405 -79.62 -21.02 -29.78
CA VAL A 405 -78.92 -20.44 -28.62
C VAL A 405 -78.31 -21.52 -27.72
N LEU A 406 -79.09 -22.56 -27.37
CA LEU A 406 -78.59 -23.67 -26.55
C LEU A 406 -77.51 -24.49 -27.28
N GLY A 407 -77.66 -24.69 -28.58
CA GLY A 407 -76.69 -25.40 -29.41
C GLY A 407 -75.35 -24.65 -29.50
N VAL A 408 -75.39 -23.36 -29.86
CA VAL A 408 -74.19 -22.51 -29.92
C VAL A 408 -73.54 -22.40 -28.54
N TRP A 409 -74.33 -22.19 -27.47
CA TRP A 409 -73.81 -22.17 -26.11
C TRP A 409 -73.14 -23.49 -25.70
N TRP A 410 -73.74 -24.64 -26.05
CA TRP A 410 -73.19 -25.95 -25.74
C TRP A 410 -71.89 -26.23 -26.51
N VAL A 411 -71.83 -25.87 -27.79
CA VAL A 411 -70.61 -25.99 -28.62
C VAL A 411 -69.49 -25.10 -28.07
N VAL A 412 -69.77 -23.83 -27.77
CA VAL A 412 -68.80 -22.90 -27.18
C VAL A 412 -68.34 -23.39 -25.80
N ARG A 413 -69.27 -23.88 -24.97
CA ARG A 413 -68.95 -24.48 -23.66
C ARG A 413 -68.11 -25.75 -23.78
N ARG A 414 -68.34 -26.57 -24.80
CA ARG A 414 -67.57 -27.80 -25.06
C ARG A 414 -66.14 -27.48 -25.51
N ILE A 415 -65.97 -26.55 -26.44
CA ILE A 415 -64.65 -26.06 -26.90
C ILE A 415 -63.86 -25.46 -25.72
N ARG A 416 -64.55 -24.74 -24.82
CA ARG A 416 -63.94 -24.24 -23.58
C ARG A 416 -63.42 -25.33 -22.67
N ARG A 417 -64.18 -26.41 -22.48
CA ARG A 417 -63.74 -27.53 -21.64
C ARG A 417 -62.52 -28.24 -22.24
N SER A 418 -62.45 -28.40 -23.56
CA SER A 418 -61.29 -29.03 -24.20
C SER A 418 -60.01 -28.18 -24.16
N HIS A 419 -60.11 -26.85 -24.21
CA HIS A 419 -58.93 -25.98 -24.09
C HIS A 419 -58.45 -25.77 -22.65
N ALA A 420 -59.31 -25.98 -21.64
CA ALA A 420 -58.91 -25.93 -20.23
C ALA A 420 -58.08 -27.15 -19.79
N GLU A 421 -58.18 -28.29 -20.49
CA GLU A 421 -57.46 -29.53 -20.15
C GLU A 421 -56.10 -29.68 -20.88
N GLY A 422 -55.83 -28.86 -21.90
CA GLY A 422 -54.59 -28.92 -22.70
C GLY A 422 -53.45 -27.99 -22.25
N GLY A 423 -53.58 -27.35 -21.08
CA GLY A 423 -52.61 -26.38 -20.57
C GLY A 423 -52.17 -26.71 -19.14
N HIS A 424 -51.48 -27.83 -18.97
CA HIS A 424 -50.66 -28.13 -17.79
C HIS A 424 -49.22 -28.36 -18.20
#